data_AF-A0A7K0W2P8-F1
#
_entry.id   AF-A0A7K0W2P8-F1
#
_cell.length_a   1.000
_cell.length_b   1.000
_cell.length_c   1.000
_cell.angle_alpha   90.00
_cell.angle_beta   90.00
_cell.angle_gamma   90.00
#
_symmetry.space_group_name_H-M   'P 1'
#
loop_
_entity.id
_entity.type
_entity.pdbx_description
1 polymer ?
#
loop_
_entity_poly.entity_id
_entity_poly.type
_entity_poly.pdbx_seq_one_letter_code
_entity_poly.pdbx_strand_id
1 'polypeptide(L)' 'QFHPESVLTEHGHHMLANWLTECGDKNALDKAVGLSPVVGK' A
#
# COMPACT_ATOMS: atom_id res chain seq x y z
N GLN A 1 2.57 -13.21 -7.16
CA GLN A 1 2.30 -12.16 -8.17
C GLN A 1 1.58 -11.05 -7.41
N PHE A 2 2.05 -9.81 -7.49
CA PHE A 2 1.34 -8.69 -6.86
C PHE A 2 0.22 -8.26 -7.81
N HIS A 3 -1.02 -8.22 -7.32
CA HIS A 3 -2.13 -7.66 -8.07
C HIS A 3 -2.34 -6.22 -7.61
N PRO A 4 -2.39 -5.23 -8.53
CA PRO A 4 -2.64 -3.85 -8.17
C PRO A 4 -3.96 -3.66 -7.41
N GLU A 5 -4.97 -4.50 -7.69
CA GLU A 5 -6.25 -4.50 -6.97
C GLU A 5 -6.11 -4.86 -5.48
N SER A 6 -5.04 -5.55 -5.06
CA SER A 6 -4.79 -5.88 -3.66
C SER A 6 -4.53 -4.65 -2.80
N VAL A 7 -4.21 -3.49 -3.37
CA VAL A 7 -4.10 -2.21 -2.63
C VAL A 7 -5.46 -1.81 -2.02
N LEU A 8 -6.57 -2.27 -2.61
CA LEU A 8 -7.93 -1.99 -2.19
C LEU A 8 -8.45 -2.95 -1.11
N THR A 9 -7.62 -3.85 -0.58
CA THR A 9 -8.01 -4.70 0.55
C THR A 9 -7.50 -4.14 1.86
N GLU A 10 -8.00 -4.66 2.97
CA GLU A 10 -7.43 -4.38 4.29
C GLU A 10 -5.93 -4.72 4.26
N HIS A 11 -5.10 -3.77 4.68
CA HIS A 11 -3.63 -3.79 4.64
C HIS A 11 -2.96 -3.75 3.24
N GLY A 12 -3.71 -3.56 2.15
CA GLY A 12 -3.16 -3.48 0.79
C GLY A 12 -2.10 -2.38 0.61
N HIS A 13 -2.39 -1.20 1.15
CA HIS A 13 -1.46 -0.06 1.15
C HIS A 13 -0.17 -0.35 1.94
N HIS A 14 -0.25 -1.12 3.03
CA HIS A 14 0.94 -1.54 3.79
C HIS A 14 1.80 -2.53 3.00
N MET A 15 1.19 -3.49 2.29
CA MET A 15 1.94 -4.40 1.43
C MET A 15 2.65 -3.67 0.29
N LEU A 16 1.97 -2.72 -0.36
CA LEU A 16 2.59 -1.87 -1.38
C LEU A 16 3.72 -1.02 -0.79
N ALA A 17 3.51 -0.43 0.39
CA ALA A 17 4.52 0.39 1.05
C ALA A 17 5.77 -0.39 1.44
N ASN A 18 5.63 -1.61 1.96
CA ASN A 18 6.77 -2.48 2.23
C ASN A 18 7.61 -2.71 0.98
N TRP A 19 6.97 -3.01 -0.15
CA TRP A 19 7.66 -3.20 -1.42
C TRP A 19 8.36 -1.91 -1.90
N LEU A 20 7.69 -0.76 -1.82
CA LEU A 20 8.29 0.53 -2.18
C LEU A 20 9.48 0.90 -1.28
N THR A 21 9.42 0.56 0.01
CA THR A 21 10.54 0.72 0.94
C THR A 21 11.73 -0.14 0.55
N GLU A 22 11.50 -1.40 0.14
CA GLU A 22 12.57 -2.25 -0.40
C GLU A 22 13.15 -1.70 -1.72
N CYS A 23 12.32 -1.03 -2.54
CA CYS A 23 12.79 -0.32 -3.73
C CYS A 23 13.57 0.99 -3.42
N GLY A 24 13.61 1.43 -2.16
CA GLY A 24 14.38 2.60 -1.72
C GLY A 24 13.53 3.80 -1.26
N ASP A 25 12.19 3.73 -1.36
CA ASP A 25 11.31 4.77 -0.80
C ASP A 25 11.08 4.54 0.70
N LYS A 26 12.01 5.08 1.50
CA LYS A 26 12.02 4.98 2.97
C LYS A 26 10.81 5.64 3.63
N ASN A 27 10.06 6.48 2.92
CA ASN A 27 8.87 7.15 3.44
C ASN A 27 7.57 6.46 3.03
N ALA A 28 7.64 5.37 2.26
CA ALA A 28 6.45 4.69 1.76
C ALA A 28 5.57 4.13 2.89
N LEU A 29 6.17 3.60 3.97
CA LEU A 29 5.44 3.11 5.14
C LEU A 29 4.68 4.22 5.86
N ASP A 30 5.33 5.37 6.09
CA ASP A 30 4.71 6.53 6.73
C ASP A 30 3.51 7.04 5.92
N LYS A 31 3.67 7.10 4.59
CA LYS A 31 2.59 7.48 3.66
C LYS A 31 1.42 6.49 3.65
N ALA A 32 1.65 5.23 3.98
CA ALA A 32 0.59 4.22 4.02
C ALA A 32 -0.19 4.21 5.35
N VAL A 33 0.33 4.83 6.41
CA VAL A 33 -0.38 4.97 7.68
C VAL A 33 -1.65 5.79 7.47
N GLY A 34 -2.79 5.21 7.84
CA GLY A 34 -4.09 5.87 7.73
C GLY A 34 -4.74 5.83 6.34
N LEU A 35 -4.08 5.25 5.32
CA LEU A 35 -4.74 4.99 4.04
C LEU A 35 -5.72 3.83 4.19
N SER A 36 -6.97 4.12 3.86
CA SER A 36 -8.06 3.12 3.80
C SER A 36 -8.39 2.81 2.34
N PRO A 37 -8.82 1.58 2.04
CA PRO A 37 -9.31 1.25 0.72
C PRO A 37 -10.37 2.24 0.21
N VAL A 38 -10.17 2.78 -0.99
CA VAL A 38 -11.22 3.55 -1.66
C VAL A 38 -12.17 2.56 -2.29
N VAL A 39 -13.24 2.23 -1.57
CA VAL A 39 -14.35 1.46 -2.13
C VAL A 39 -15.11 2.42 -3.03
N GLY A 40 -14.87 2.32 -4.34
CA GLY A 40 -15.60 3.09 -5.35
C GLY A 40 -17.10 2.87 -5.17
N LYS A 41 -17.86 3.96 -5.14
CA LYS A 41 -19.32 3.95 -5.06
C LYS A 41 -19.95 3.77 -6.43
#